data_AF-A0A0Q3SNU8-F1
#
_entry.id   AF-A0A0Q3SNU8-F1
#
_cell.length_a   1.000
_cell.length_b   1.000
_cell.length_c   1.000
_cell.angle_alpha   90.00
_cell.angle_beta   90.00
_cell.angle_gamma   90.00
#
_symmetry.space_group_name_H-M   'P 1'
#
loop_
_entity.id
_entity.type
_entity.pdbx_description
1 polymer ?
#
loop_
_entity_poly.entity_id
_entity_poly.type
_entity_poly.pdbx_seq_one_letter_code
_entity_poly.pdbx_strand_id
1 'polypeptide(L)'
;MKTNIVLKNVNLWERIQGFSLDAENSTFPFSKKLAKEENWSLDFTKRAIDEYKKFVYLCCILPNGASPSEIVDKVWHMHLIYTQNYWEEFCPNILQQKLHHNPSKGGESEHEKHKNWLAETLKSYQEIFQQEPPQDIWKPTINTSKKDKISFSGKIVLMLCCILIIYSCRENSNDGITALSLMAVFFVIIILVIRKFSKNSNTSDKENGDKGSDGFFFFSCGSNSSHGDGGSSSSCSSSCGSSCGSGCGGCGGGD
;
A
#
# COMPACT_ATOMS: atom_id res chain seq x y z
N MET A 1 0.22 -34.15 -4.49
CA MET A 1 0.05 -34.41 -3.05
C MET A 1 -1.32 -33.89 -2.64
N LYS A 2 -2.16 -34.71 -2.00
CA LYS A 2 -3.42 -34.22 -1.39
C LYS A 2 -3.05 -33.60 -0.04
N THR A 3 -3.01 -32.28 0.04
CA THR A 3 -2.85 -31.56 1.31
C THR A 3 -4.10 -31.82 2.14
N ASN A 4 -3.93 -32.38 3.34
CA ASN A 4 -5.04 -32.67 4.25
C ASN A 4 -5.32 -31.39 5.04
N ILE A 5 -6.25 -30.58 4.55
CA ILE A 5 -6.59 -29.28 5.14
C ILE A 5 -7.65 -29.49 6.21
N VAL A 6 -7.40 -29.04 7.45
CA VAL A 6 -8.37 -29.10 8.55
C VAL A 6 -9.25 -27.85 8.51
N LEU A 7 -10.06 -27.73 7.45
CA LEU A 7 -10.94 -26.59 7.26
C LEU A 7 -12.09 -26.63 8.27
N LYS A 8 -12.11 -25.66 9.19
CA LYS A 8 -13.26 -25.43 10.09
C LYS A 8 -14.58 -25.17 9.33
N ASN A 9 -14.52 -24.50 8.18
CA ASN A 9 -15.66 -24.22 7.31
C ASN A 9 -15.29 -24.44 5.83
N VAL A 10 -15.52 -25.65 5.33
CA VAL A 10 -15.20 -26.06 3.96
C VAL A 10 -15.96 -25.22 2.92
N ASN A 11 -17.25 -24.96 3.15
CA ASN A 11 -18.08 -24.23 2.19
C ASN A 11 -17.61 -22.78 2.00
N LEU A 12 -17.25 -22.10 3.09
CA LEU A 12 -16.66 -20.76 3.01
C LEU A 12 -15.36 -20.78 2.20
N TRP A 13 -14.49 -21.77 2.47
CA TRP A 13 -13.23 -21.89 1.75
C TRP A 13 -13.42 -22.13 0.24
N GLU A 14 -14.37 -23.00 -0.14
CA GLU A 14 -14.69 -23.26 -1.55
C GLU A 14 -15.17 -21.99 -2.26
N ARG A 15 -16.03 -21.18 -1.62
CA ARG A 15 -16.46 -19.89 -2.20
C ARG A 15 -15.30 -18.92 -2.37
N ILE A 16 -14.46 -18.76 -1.35
CA ILE A 16 -13.29 -17.87 -1.40
C ILE A 16 -12.32 -18.31 -2.50
N GLN A 17 -12.06 -19.62 -2.60
CA GLN A 17 -11.17 -20.17 -3.63
C GLN A 17 -11.73 -20.00 -5.04
N GLY A 18 -13.03 -20.25 -5.22
CA GLY A 18 -13.71 -20.12 -6.50
C GLY A 18 -13.89 -18.68 -6.99
N PHE A 19 -13.77 -17.69 -6.10
CA PHE A 19 -13.89 -16.28 -6.48
C PHE A 19 -12.68 -15.81 -7.30
N SER A 20 -12.92 -15.24 -8.48
CA SER A 20 -11.89 -14.59 -9.30
C SER A 20 -11.88 -13.09 -9.02
N LEU A 21 -10.72 -12.54 -8.67
CA LEU A 21 -10.50 -11.09 -8.61
C LEU A 21 -10.34 -10.48 -10.01
N ASP A 22 -9.99 -11.32 -10.99
CA ASP A 22 -9.86 -10.89 -12.37
C ASP A 22 -11.22 -10.97 -13.06
N ALA A 23 -11.74 -9.83 -13.50
CA ALA A 23 -12.93 -9.76 -14.32
C ALA A 23 -12.65 -10.34 -15.72
N GLU A 24 -13.50 -11.27 -16.17
CA GLU A 24 -13.30 -12.08 -17.39
C GLU A 24 -13.08 -11.26 -18.68
N ASN A 25 -13.68 -10.07 -18.76
CA ASN A 25 -13.62 -9.20 -19.93
C ASN A 25 -12.72 -7.97 -19.77
N SER A 26 -11.88 -7.91 -18.73
CA SER A 26 -11.00 -6.76 -18.51
C SER A 26 -9.71 -6.85 -19.34
N THR A 27 -9.43 -5.80 -20.13
CA THR A 27 -8.14 -5.64 -20.81
C THR A 27 -6.99 -5.50 -19.80
N PHE A 28 -7.27 -4.98 -18.61
CA PHE A 28 -6.31 -4.81 -17.52
C PHE A 28 -6.89 -5.35 -16.20
N PRO A 29 -6.81 -6.68 -15.98
CA PRO A 29 -7.40 -7.34 -14.82
C PRO A 29 -6.63 -7.01 -13.53
N PHE A 30 -7.26 -7.30 -12.38
CA PHE A 30 -6.74 -7.03 -11.05
C PHE A 30 -5.30 -7.51 -10.86
N SER A 31 -5.02 -8.76 -11.25
CA SER A 31 -3.69 -9.38 -11.11
C SER A 31 -2.62 -8.65 -11.92
N LYS A 32 -2.93 -8.18 -13.14
CA LYS A 32 -1.97 -7.40 -13.95
C LYS A 32 -1.74 -6.01 -13.36
N LYS A 33 -2.79 -5.37 -12.83
CA LYS A 33 -2.65 -4.08 -12.14
C LYS A 33 -1.77 -4.21 -10.91
N LEU A 34 -2.06 -5.19 -10.06
CA LEU A 34 -1.29 -5.47 -8.85
C LEU A 34 0.18 -5.76 -9.17
N ALA A 35 0.44 -6.61 -10.16
CA ALA A 35 1.80 -6.90 -10.62
C ALA A 35 2.56 -5.65 -11.07
N LYS A 36 1.89 -4.75 -11.81
CA LYS A 36 2.47 -3.51 -12.30
C LYS A 36 2.75 -2.51 -11.17
N GLU A 37 1.81 -2.31 -10.26
CA GLU A 37 1.94 -1.32 -9.18
C GLU A 37 2.98 -1.72 -8.12
N GLU A 38 3.04 -3.01 -7.80
CA GLU A 38 3.99 -3.54 -6.82
C GLU A 38 5.32 -3.99 -7.43
N ASN A 39 5.46 -3.89 -8.76
CA ASN A 39 6.62 -4.37 -9.52
C ASN A 39 6.92 -5.87 -9.23
N TRP A 40 5.87 -6.69 -9.26
CA TRP A 40 5.94 -8.14 -9.06
C TRP A 40 5.88 -8.91 -10.37
N SER A 41 6.50 -10.09 -10.39
CA SER A 41 6.27 -11.04 -11.48
C SER A 41 4.85 -11.59 -11.41
N LEU A 42 4.27 -11.96 -12.55
CA LEU A 42 2.92 -12.53 -12.61
C LEU A 42 2.79 -13.81 -11.76
N ASP A 43 3.85 -14.61 -11.66
CA ASP A 43 3.89 -15.80 -10.80
C ASP A 43 3.80 -15.42 -9.32
N PHE A 44 4.63 -14.47 -8.87
CA PHE A 44 4.61 -13.99 -7.49
C PHE A 44 3.26 -13.39 -7.14
N THR A 45 2.68 -12.59 -8.04
CA THR A 45 1.35 -11.98 -7.84
C THR A 45 0.26 -13.03 -7.66
N LYS A 46 0.27 -14.12 -8.45
CA LYS A 46 -0.70 -15.22 -8.28
C LYS A 46 -0.57 -15.87 -6.91
N ARG A 47 0.66 -16.18 -6.47
CA ARG A 47 0.89 -16.74 -5.13
C ARG A 47 0.46 -15.78 -4.03
N ALA A 48 0.74 -14.48 -4.16
CA ALA A 48 0.30 -13.46 -3.21
C ALA A 48 -1.23 -13.38 -3.11
N ILE A 49 -1.95 -13.49 -4.24
CA ILE A 49 -3.42 -13.58 -4.26
C ILE A 49 -3.92 -14.85 -3.56
N ASP A 50 -3.27 -15.99 -3.77
CA ASP A 50 -3.63 -17.25 -3.09
C ASP A 50 -3.41 -17.17 -1.57
N GLU A 51 -2.37 -16.46 -1.12
CA GLU A 51 -2.14 -16.21 0.30
C GLU A 51 -3.12 -15.18 0.88
N TYR A 52 -3.53 -14.19 0.10
CA TYR A 52 -4.60 -13.26 0.46
C TYR A 52 -5.94 -13.98 0.70
N LYS A 53 -6.30 -14.95 -0.14
CA LYS A 53 -7.49 -15.78 0.07
C LYS A 53 -7.42 -16.57 1.38
N LYS A 54 -6.26 -17.14 1.71
CA LYS A 54 -6.05 -17.84 2.99
C LYS A 54 -6.18 -16.88 4.17
N PHE A 55 -5.61 -15.69 4.07
CA PHE A 55 -5.74 -14.65 5.09
C PHE A 55 -7.21 -14.25 5.32
N VAL A 56 -7.98 -14.02 4.26
CA VAL A 56 -9.41 -13.69 4.37
C VAL A 56 -10.17 -14.83 5.05
N TYR A 57 -9.89 -16.08 4.69
CA TYR A 57 -10.49 -17.23 5.37
C TYR A 57 -10.18 -17.22 6.88
N LEU A 58 -8.93 -16.93 7.27
CA LEU A 58 -8.55 -16.79 8.68
C LEU A 58 -9.30 -15.65 9.38
N CYS A 59 -9.43 -14.47 8.76
CA CYS A 59 -10.24 -13.36 9.32
C CYS A 59 -11.67 -13.81 9.63
N CYS A 60 -12.27 -14.66 8.79
CA CYS A 60 -13.66 -15.08 8.94
C CYS A 60 -13.90 -16.19 9.98
N ILE A 61 -12.89 -17.00 10.32
CA ILE A 61 -13.07 -18.16 11.21
C ILE A 61 -12.40 -18.01 12.58
N LEU A 62 -11.52 -17.00 12.73
CA LEU A 62 -10.86 -16.72 14.00
C LEU A 62 -11.68 -15.69 14.78
N PRO A 63 -11.90 -15.89 16.09
CA PRO A 63 -12.75 -15.00 16.90
C PRO A 63 -12.21 -13.56 16.98
N ASN A 64 -10.89 -13.40 16.90
CA ASN A 64 -10.21 -12.11 16.93
C ASN A 64 -9.74 -11.66 15.54
N GLY A 65 -10.17 -12.32 14.46
CA GLY A 65 -9.65 -12.09 13.12
C GLY A 65 -8.18 -12.48 12.96
N ALA A 66 -7.52 -11.89 11.96
CA ALA A 66 -6.14 -12.17 11.59
C ALA A 66 -5.40 -10.87 11.19
N SER A 67 -4.07 -10.91 11.26
CA SER A 67 -3.19 -9.83 10.81
C SER A 67 -2.42 -10.27 9.55
N PRO A 68 -2.46 -9.51 8.46
CA PRO A 68 -1.76 -9.88 7.22
C PRO A 68 -0.25 -9.63 7.33
N SER A 69 0.52 -10.26 6.44
CA SER A 69 1.88 -9.81 6.15
C SER A 69 1.86 -8.57 5.26
N GLU A 70 2.99 -7.86 5.11
CA GLU A 70 3.09 -6.70 4.23
C GLU A 70 2.66 -7.00 2.77
N ILE A 71 3.02 -8.17 2.25
CA ILE A 71 2.68 -8.58 0.87
C ILE A 71 1.18 -8.87 0.75
N VAL A 72 0.60 -9.57 1.73
CA VAL A 72 -0.82 -9.89 1.74
C VAL A 72 -1.67 -8.62 1.93
N ASP A 73 -1.20 -7.69 2.77
CA ASP A 73 -1.85 -6.42 3.04
C ASP A 73 -1.94 -5.55 1.76
N LYS A 74 -0.88 -5.52 0.94
CA LYS A 74 -0.90 -4.86 -0.37
C LYS A 74 -1.98 -5.41 -1.31
N VAL A 75 -2.15 -6.74 -1.36
CA VAL A 75 -3.22 -7.37 -2.15
C VAL A 75 -4.59 -6.95 -1.61
N TRP A 76 -4.75 -6.96 -0.28
CA TRP A 76 -6.00 -6.60 0.37
C TRP A 76 -6.35 -5.12 0.15
N HIS A 77 -5.39 -4.21 0.29
CA HIS A 77 -5.57 -2.78 0.00
C HIS A 77 -5.99 -2.53 -1.43
N MET A 78 -5.35 -3.20 -2.40
CA MET A 78 -5.79 -3.12 -3.78
C MET A 78 -7.25 -3.58 -3.91
N HIS A 79 -7.63 -4.71 -3.30
CA HIS A 79 -9.00 -5.21 -3.39
C HIS A 79 -10.02 -4.25 -2.75
N LEU A 80 -9.69 -3.60 -1.63
CA LEU A 80 -10.54 -2.57 -1.00
C LEU A 80 -10.84 -1.39 -1.95
N ILE A 81 -9.92 -1.04 -2.84
CA ILE A 81 -10.11 0.03 -3.83
C ILE A 81 -11.09 -0.38 -4.94
N TYR A 82 -11.24 -1.68 -5.22
CA TYR A 82 -12.26 -2.21 -6.13
C TYR A 82 -13.61 -2.31 -5.40
N THR A 83 -14.14 -1.16 -5.00
CA THR A 83 -15.22 -1.05 -4.00
C THR A 83 -16.47 -1.86 -4.34
N GLN A 84 -16.92 -1.89 -5.60
CA GLN A 84 -18.07 -2.72 -6.01
C GLN A 84 -17.74 -4.22 -5.86
N ASN A 85 -16.61 -4.67 -6.43
CA ASN A 85 -16.19 -6.06 -6.34
C ASN A 85 -15.98 -6.49 -4.87
N TYR A 86 -15.43 -5.62 -4.01
CA TYR A 86 -15.23 -5.92 -2.60
C TYR A 86 -16.52 -5.89 -1.77
N TRP A 87 -17.28 -4.79 -1.82
CA TRP A 87 -18.41 -4.54 -0.93
C TRP A 87 -19.75 -5.08 -1.43
N GLU A 88 -19.94 -5.17 -2.75
CA GLU A 88 -21.21 -5.60 -3.36
C GLU A 88 -21.15 -7.05 -3.84
N GLU A 89 -19.97 -7.55 -4.20
CA GLU A 89 -19.79 -8.93 -4.66
C GLU A 89 -19.15 -9.82 -3.59
N PHE A 90 -17.92 -9.52 -3.19
CA PHE A 90 -17.10 -10.40 -2.35
C PHE A 90 -17.66 -10.53 -0.94
N CYS A 91 -17.86 -9.42 -0.22
CA CYS A 91 -18.34 -9.48 1.17
C CYS A 91 -19.73 -10.13 1.31
N PRO A 92 -20.79 -9.70 0.61
CA PRO A 92 -22.12 -10.26 0.80
C PRO A 92 -22.30 -11.65 0.17
N ASN A 93 -21.73 -11.91 -1.01
CA ASN A 93 -22.02 -13.15 -1.75
C ASN A 93 -20.98 -14.26 -1.49
N ILE A 94 -19.73 -13.90 -1.21
CA ILE A 94 -18.65 -14.87 -0.99
C ILE A 94 -18.38 -15.07 0.50
N LEU A 95 -18.19 -13.99 1.25
CA LEU A 95 -17.91 -14.07 2.68
C LEU A 95 -19.19 -14.24 3.52
N GLN A 96 -20.31 -13.69 3.04
CA GLN A 96 -21.57 -13.54 3.76
C GLN A 96 -21.43 -12.80 5.11
N GLN A 97 -20.39 -11.96 5.21
CA GLN A 97 -20.12 -11.11 6.36
C GLN A 97 -19.30 -9.91 5.90
N LYS A 98 -19.33 -8.82 6.67
CA LYS A 98 -18.50 -7.64 6.38
C LYS A 98 -17.08 -7.88 6.86
N LEU A 99 -16.11 -7.54 6.02
CA LEU A 99 -14.69 -7.57 6.38
C LEU A 99 -14.14 -6.15 6.31
N HIS A 100 -14.04 -5.48 7.46
CA HIS A 100 -13.54 -4.10 7.54
C HIS A 100 -12.02 -4.06 7.72
N HIS A 101 -11.37 -3.12 7.03
CA HIS A 101 -9.97 -2.80 7.28
C HIS A 101 -9.87 -1.67 8.31
N ASN A 102 -9.07 -1.87 9.35
CA ASN A 102 -8.86 -0.88 10.41
C ASN A 102 -7.40 -0.41 10.39
N PRO A 103 -7.13 0.88 10.15
CA PRO A 103 -5.77 1.40 10.07
C PRO A 103 -5.06 1.36 11.43
N SER A 104 -3.76 1.11 11.40
CA SER A 104 -2.89 1.25 12.57
C SER A 104 -2.80 2.71 13.01
N LYS A 105 -2.75 2.94 14.33
CA LYS A 105 -2.48 4.27 14.90
C LYS A 105 -0.99 4.66 14.84
N GLY A 106 -0.13 3.73 14.45
CA GLY A 106 1.32 3.91 14.40
C GLY A 106 1.97 3.97 15.79
N GLY A 107 3.30 4.01 15.79
CA GLY A 107 4.12 4.01 17.00
C GLY A 107 4.60 2.62 17.43
N GLU A 108 5.58 2.61 18.33
CA GLU A 108 6.28 1.38 18.75
C GLU A 108 5.35 0.37 19.45
N SER A 109 4.42 0.85 20.29
CA SER A 109 3.44 -0.03 20.95
C SER A 109 2.52 -0.73 19.94
N GLU A 110 2.04 -0.01 18.92
CA GLU A 110 1.23 -0.61 17.86
C GLU A 110 2.06 -1.57 17.02
N HIS A 111 3.34 -1.28 16.77
CA HIS A 111 4.23 -2.18 16.05
C HIS A 111 4.39 -3.52 16.76
N GLU A 112 4.65 -3.52 18.07
CA GLU A 112 4.76 -4.75 18.85
C GLU A 112 3.45 -5.53 18.91
N LYS A 113 2.30 -4.84 19.00
CA LYS A 113 0.98 -5.49 18.88
C LYS A 113 0.79 -6.18 17.53
N HIS A 114 1.10 -5.49 16.42
CA HIS A 114 0.99 -6.08 15.08
C HIS A 114 1.91 -7.29 14.91
N LYS A 115 3.14 -7.24 15.46
CA LYS A 115 4.05 -8.39 15.44
C LYS A 115 3.46 -9.60 16.17
N ASN A 116 2.93 -9.39 17.38
CA ASN A 116 2.33 -10.47 18.15
C ASN A 116 1.11 -11.06 17.45
N TRP A 117 0.25 -10.21 16.90
CA TRP A 117 -0.94 -10.66 16.17
C TRP A 117 -0.60 -11.37 14.86
N LEU A 118 0.43 -10.91 14.14
CA LEU A 118 0.96 -11.63 12.98
C LEU A 118 1.50 -13.00 13.39
N ALA A 119 2.21 -13.10 14.52
CA ALA A 119 2.69 -14.39 15.02
C ALA A 119 1.54 -15.37 15.35
N GLU A 120 0.46 -14.88 15.97
CA GLU A 120 -0.76 -15.67 16.20
C GLU A 120 -1.44 -16.10 14.91
N THR A 121 -1.43 -15.22 13.90
CA THR A 121 -1.97 -15.51 12.56
C THR A 121 -1.18 -16.64 11.90
N LEU A 122 0.15 -16.59 11.94
CA LEU A 122 1.03 -17.61 11.36
C LEU A 122 0.86 -18.97 12.05
N LYS A 123 0.69 -18.97 13.39
CA LYS A 123 0.37 -20.20 14.13
C LYS A 123 -0.97 -20.79 13.68
N SER A 124 -2.01 -19.96 13.61
CA SER A 124 -3.34 -20.39 13.17
C SER A 124 -3.31 -20.89 11.72
N TYR A 125 -2.53 -20.23 10.86
CA TYR A 125 -2.31 -20.65 9.48
C TYR A 125 -1.76 -22.07 9.40
N GLN A 126 -0.68 -22.37 10.15
CA GLN A 126 -0.08 -23.70 10.16
C GLN A 126 -1.06 -24.76 10.66
N GLU A 127 -1.81 -24.46 11.72
CA GLU A 127 -2.81 -25.38 12.29
C GLU A 127 -3.96 -25.68 11.33
N ILE A 128 -4.44 -24.67 10.59
CA ILE A 128 -5.62 -24.81 9.72
C ILE A 128 -5.24 -25.41 8.37
N PHE A 129 -4.17 -24.90 7.75
CA PHE A 129 -3.76 -25.30 6.41
C PHE A 129 -2.79 -26.48 6.38
N GLN A 130 -2.28 -26.90 7.55
CA GLN A 130 -1.32 -28.01 7.69
C GLN A 130 -0.10 -27.83 6.77
N GLN A 131 0.31 -26.56 6.59
CA GLN A 131 1.42 -26.17 5.74
C GLN A 131 2.15 -24.96 6.32
N GLU A 132 3.44 -24.87 6.03
CA GLU A 132 4.23 -23.68 6.35
C GLU A 132 3.86 -22.52 5.41
N PRO A 133 3.64 -21.31 5.94
CA PRO A 133 3.39 -20.14 5.10
C PRO A 133 4.62 -19.82 4.24
N PRO A 134 4.44 -19.50 2.93
CA PRO A 134 5.54 -19.13 2.05
C PRO A 134 6.35 -17.95 2.61
N GLN A 135 7.64 -18.17 2.79
CA GLN A 135 8.53 -17.27 3.52
C GLN A 135 8.70 -15.93 2.82
N ASP A 136 8.70 -15.93 1.49
CA ASP A 136 8.80 -14.75 0.64
C ASP A 136 7.55 -13.87 0.64
N ILE A 137 6.41 -14.39 1.12
CA ILE A 137 5.14 -13.65 1.23
C ILE A 137 4.85 -13.27 2.68
N TRP A 138 5.12 -14.16 3.64
CA TRP A 138 4.67 -14.00 5.02
C TRP A 138 5.74 -13.49 6.00
N LYS A 139 7.03 -13.63 5.70
CA LYS A 139 8.05 -13.05 6.58
C LYS A 139 8.19 -11.55 6.32
N PRO A 140 8.37 -10.74 7.37
CA PRO A 140 8.80 -9.36 7.20
C PRO A 140 10.09 -9.36 6.38
N THR A 141 10.09 -8.65 5.26
CA THR A 141 11.34 -8.35 4.58
C THR A 141 12.15 -7.57 5.61
N ILE A 142 13.28 -8.12 6.08
CA ILE A 142 14.25 -7.33 6.82
C ILE A 142 14.84 -6.37 5.79
N ASN A 143 14.09 -5.30 5.53
CA ASN A 143 14.60 -4.13 4.89
C ASN A 143 15.59 -3.57 5.91
N THR A 144 16.83 -4.05 5.88
CA THR A 144 17.98 -3.25 6.31
C THR A 144 17.79 -1.97 5.54
N SER A 145 17.28 -0.93 6.20
CA SER A 145 16.83 0.29 5.55
C SER A 145 17.86 0.65 4.49
N LYS A 146 17.54 0.44 3.21
CA LYS A 146 18.15 1.28 2.19
C LYS A 146 17.51 2.61 2.53
N LYS A 147 18.15 3.35 3.43
CA LYS A 147 18.00 4.80 3.48
C LYS A 147 18.18 5.16 2.04
N ASP A 148 17.10 5.44 1.34
CA ASP A 148 17.17 6.00 0.01
C ASP A 148 18.05 7.21 0.19
N LYS A 149 19.31 7.05 -0.21
CA LYS A 149 20.26 8.14 -0.27
C LYS A 149 19.63 9.01 -1.34
N ILE A 150 18.79 9.95 -0.92
CA ILE A 150 18.44 11.12 -1.70
C ILE A 150 19.76 11.56 -2.28
N SER A 151 19.91 11.31 -3.59
CA SER A 151 21.19 11.34 -4.26
C SER A 151 21.85 12.66 -3.89
N PHE A 152 23.10 12.59 -3.42
CA PHE A 152 23.92 13.76 -3.10
C PHE A 152 23.88 14.82 -4.21
N SER A 153 23.62 14.40 -5.46
CA SER A 153 23.40 15.27 -6.61
C SER A 153 22.16 16.18 -6.49
N GLY A 154 21.05 15.72 -5.92
CA GLY A 154 19.82 16.52 -5.78
C GLY A 154 19.98 17.68 -4.78
N LYS A 155 20.73 17.45 -3.69
CA LYS A 155 21.06 18.50 -2.71
C LYS A 155 22.03 19.53 -3.27
N ILE A 156 23.00 19.09 -4.07
CA ILE A 156 23.93 19.99 -4.77
C ILE A 156 23.19 20.85 -5.79
N VAL A 157 22.27 20.27 -6.56
CA VAL A 157 21.47 21.04 -7.54
C VAL A 157 20.60 22.07 -6.84
N LEU A 158 19.92 21.71 -5.74
CA LEU A 158 19.12 22.66 -4.96
C LEU A 158 19.99 23.78 -4.35
N MET A 159 21.16 23.43 -3.82
CA MET A 159 22.09 24.41 -3.25
C MET A 159 22.65 25.37 -4.31
N LEU A 160 23.00 24.86 -5.50
CA LEU A 160 23.46 25.67 -6.62
C LEU A 160 22.35 26.57 -7.19
N CYS A 161 21.10 26.09 -7.25
CA CYS A 161 19.95 26.92 -7.62
C CYS A 161 19.77 28.10 -6.66
N CYS A 162 19.86 27.88 -5.34
CA CYS A 162 19.72 28.94 -4.35
C CYS A 162 20.84 29.99 -4.46
N ILE A 163 22.09 29.58 -4.71
CA ILE A 163 23.22 30.49 -4.89
C ILE A 163 23.04 31.37 -6.14
N LEU A 164 22.51 30.83 -7.24
CA LEU A 164 22.23 31.57 -8.47
C LEU A 164 21.09 32.59 -8.30
N ILE A 165 20.05 32.24 -7.52
CA ILE A 165 18.96 33.18 -7.18
C ILE A 165 19.52 34.34 -6.36
N ILE A 166 20.38 34.06 -5.37
CA ILE A 166 21.00 35.10 -4.53
C ILE A 166 21.93 36.01 -5.36
N TYR A 167 22.67 35.45 -6.34
CA TYR A 167 23.51 36.24 -7.24
C TYR A 167 22.70 37.13 -8.19
N SER A 168 21.58 36.63 -8.70
CA SER A 168 20.67 37.39 -9.57
C SER A 168 19.94 38.53 -8.84
N CYS A 169 19.78 38.42 -7.51
CA CYS A 169 19.24 39.49 -6.66
C CYS A 169 20.28 40.59 -6.33
N ARG A 170 21.54 40.45 -6.76
CA ARG A 170 22.59 41.44 -6.51
C ARG A 170 22.79 42.32 -7.74
N GLU A 171 22.06 43.43 -7.77
CA GLU A 171 22.13 44.43 -8.83
C GLU A 171 23.51 45.12 -8.85
N ASN A 172 24.26 44.95 -9.93
CA ASN A 172 25.41 45.79 -10.24
C ASN A 172 25.41 46.11 -11.74
N SER A 173 25.65 47.38 -12.05
CA SER A 173 25.11 48.08 -13.22
C SER A 173 25.71 47.73 -14.59
N ASN A 174 26.47 46.62 -14.74
CA ASN A 174 27.02 46.19 -16.03
C ASN A 174 27.09 44.65 -16.27
N ASP A 175 26.45 43.82 -15.44
CA ASP A 175 26.62 42.35 -15.46
C ASP A 175 25.41 41.53 -16.00
N GLY A 176 24.48 42.17 -16.71
CA GLY A 176 23.29 41.47 -17.24
C GLY A 176 23.60 40.34 -18.23
N ILE A 177 24.60 40.53 -19.09
CA ILE A 177 25.01 39.54 -20.11
C ILE A 177 25.76 38.36 -19.46
N THR A 178 26.57 38.63 -18.43
CA THR A 178 27.32 37.59 -17.70
C THR A 178 26.37 36.71 -16.89
N ALA A 179 25.35 37.29 -16.25
CA ALA A 179 24.30 36.54 -15.56
C ALA A 179 23.46 35.66 -16.52
N LEU A 180 23.08 36.18 -17.69
CA LEU A 180 22.31 35.43 -18.70
C LEU A 180 23.11 34.21 -19.23
N SER A 181 24.40 34.39 -19.49
CA SER A 181 25.29 33.33 -19.97
C SER A 181 25.45 32.22 -18.93
N LEU A 182 25.63 32.57 -17.65
CA LEU A 182 25.72 31.60 -16.56
C LEU A 182 24.42 30.81 -16.36
N MET A 183 23.27 31.47 -16.52
CA MET A 183 21.98 30.77 -16.46
C MET A 183 21.79 29.79 -17.62
N ALA A 184 22.19 30.17 -18.84
CA ALA A 184 22.11 29.28 -20.00
C ALA A 184 22.99 28.04 -19.83
N VAL A 185 24.22 28.19 -19.31
CA VAL A 185 25.13 27.07 -19.02
C VAL A 185 24.54 26.15 -17.96
N PHE A 186 23.92 26.71 -16.91
CA PHE A 186 23.27 25.92 -15.87
C PHE A 186 22.09 25.09 -16.39
N PHE A 187 21.24 25.68 -17.23
CA PHE A 187 20.15 24.96 -17.90
C PHE A 187 20.65 23.81 -18.78
N VAL A 188 21.76 24.01 -19.51
CA VAL A 188 22.38 22.94 -20.29
C VAL A 188 22.87 21.80 -19.40
N ILE A 189 23.53 22.11 -18.28
CA ILE A 189 24.00 21.09 -17.32
C ILE A 189 22.82 20.30 -16.74
N ILE A 190 21.73 20.96 -16.36
CA ILE A 190 20.50 20.29 -15.90
C ILE A 190 19.96 19.34 -16.96
N ILE A 191 19.84 19.80 -18.21
CA ILE A 191 19.37 18.97 -19.33
C ILE A 191 20.27 17.74 -19.52
N LEU A 192 21.59 17.89 -19.40
CA LEU A 192 22.54 16.78 -19.51
C LEU A 192 22.42 15.77 -18.36
N VAL A 193 22.18 16.24 -17.13
CA VAL A 193 21.95 15.38 -15.97
C VAL A 193 20.63 14.62 -16.11
N ILE A 194 19.55 15.29 -16.52
CA ILE A 194 18.25 14.66 -16.79
C ILE A 194 18.40 13.60 -17.89
N ARG A 195 19.10 13.91 -18.99
CA ARG A 195 19.37 12.96 -20.08
C ARG A 195 20.18 11.75 -19.63
N LYS A 196 21.20 11.94 -18.78
CA LYS A 196 22.00 10.84 -18.23
C LYS A 196 21.16 9.95 -17.32
N PHE A 197 20.29 10.54 -16.51
CA PHE A 197 19.38 9.81 -15.62
C PHE A 197 18.32 9.03 -16.43
N SER A 198 17.72 9.65 -17.44
CA SER A 198 16.76 9.02 -18.35
C SER A 198 17.39 7.92 -19.23
N LYS A 199 18.68 8.04 -19.57
CA LYS A 199 19.41 6.96 -20.27
C LYS A 199 19.75 5.81 -19.33
N ASN A 200 20.12 6.11 -18.08
CA ASN A 200 20.41 5.09 -17.06
C ASN A 200 19.16 4.26 -16.70
N SER A 201 17.97 4.85 -16.72
CA SER A 201 16.70 4.11 -16.54
C SER A 201 16.31 3.26 -17.75
N ASN A 202 16.84 3.55 -18.94
CA ASN A 202 16.50 2.85 -20.19
C ASN A 202 17.50 1.74 -20.59
N THR A 203 18.49 1.41 -19.74
CA THR A 203 19.48 0.36 -20.03
C THR A 203 19.19 -0.97 -19.30
N SER A 204 18.11 -1.05 -18.55
CA SER A 204 17.50 -2.29 -18.08
C SER A 204 16.15 -2.43 -18.77
N ASP A 205 16.03 -3.47 -19.60
CA ASP A 205 14.81 -3.98 -20.23
C ASP A 205 14.35 -3.25 -21.51
N LYS A 206 15.01 -3.62 -22.62
CA LYS A 206 14.33 -3.75 -23.91
C LYS A 206 13.55 -5.07 -23.87
N GLU A 207 12.22 -4.99 -23.79
CA GLU A 207 11.32 -5.60 -24.77
C GLU A 207 9.86 -5.18 -24.54
N ASN A 208 9.20 -4.83 -25.65
CA ASN A 208 7.77 -4.62 -25.88
C ASN A 208 7.10 -3.41 -25.25
N GLY A 209 6.87 -2.41 -26.12
CA GLY A 209 6.01 -1.27 -25.84
C GLY A 209 4.53 -1.65 -25.91
N ASP A 210 3.72 -0.90 -25.15
CA ASP A 210 2.92 0.12 -25.80
C ASP A 210 2.63 1.27 -24.84
N LYS A 211 2.55 2.48 -25.39
CA LYS A 211 2.38 3.74 -24.65
C LYS A 211 0.92 3.90 -24.21
N GLY A 212 0.73 4.12 -22.91
CA GLY A 212 -0.55 4.57 -22.34
C GLY A 212 -0.28 5.41 -21.11
N SER A 213 -0.83 6.61 -21.12
CA SER A 213 -0.46 7.77 -20.31
C SER A 213 -0.58 7.60 -18.79
N ASP A 214 0.46 8.07 -18.12
CA ASP A 214 0.52 8.84 -16.88
C ASP A 214 -0.81 9.22 -16.21
N GLY A 215 -1.00 8.69 -15.00
CA GLY A 215 -2.04 9.05 -14.04
C GLY A 215 -1.63 8.59 -12.64
N PHE A 216 -0.52 9.11 -12.14
CA PHE A 216 0.00 8.83 -10.79
C PHE A 216 -0.80 9.65 -9.76
N PHE A 217 -1.86 9.04 -9.19
CA PHE A 217 -2.65 9.62 -8.11
C PHE A 217 -2.23 8.99 -6.76
N PHE A 218 -1.46 9.74 -5.97
CA PHE A 218 -1.26 9.47 -4.55
C PHE A 218 -2.37 10.17 -3.75
N PHE A 219 -3.27 9.42 -3.11
CA PHE A 219 -4.03 9.95 -1.97
C PHE A 219 -3.19 9.78 -0.71
N SER A 220 -2.47 10.84 -0.35
CA SER A 220 -1.95 11.03 1.00
C SER A 220 -3.09 11.63 1.84
N CYS A 221 -3.61 10.88 2.81
CA CYS A 221 -4.59 11.41 3.77
C CYS A 221 -3.91 12.45 4.67
N GLY A 222 -4.03 13.72 4.30
CA GLY A 222 -3.65 14.87 5.12
C GLY A 222 -4.82 15.28 6.01
N SER A 223 -4.59 15.24 7.32
CA SER A 223 -5.48 15.78 8.35
C SER A 223 -5.65 17.29 8.15
N ASN A 224 -6.88 17.75 7.87
CA ASN A 224 -7.25 19.14 8.07
C ASN A 224 -8.45 19.21 9.02
N SER A 225 -8.17 19.63 10.25
CA SER A 225 -9.17 20.18 11.17
C SER A 225 -9.66 21.52 10.60
N SER A 226 -10.95 21.63 10.34
CA SER A 226 -11.60 22.91 10.00
C SER A 226 -12.95 22.98 10.69
N HIS A 227 -13.10 24.00 11.52
CA HIS A 227 -14.31 24.38 12.22
C HIS A 227 -15.50 24.56 11.26
N GLY A 228 -16.67 24.08 11.69
CA GLY A 228 -17.95 24.40 11.09
C GLY A 228 -19.02 24.35 12.19
N ASP A 229 -19.46 25.54 12.61
CA ASP A 229 -20.59 25.73 13.53
C ASP A 229 -21.91 25.41 12.82
N GLY A 230 -22.88 24.84 13.55
CA GLY A 230 -24.27 24.86 13.15
C GLY A 230 -25.17 23.80 13.80
N GLY A 231 -26.07 24.25 14.69
CA GLY A 231 -27.46 23.76 14.71
C GLY A 231 -27.89 22.81 15.83
N SER A 232 -28.57 23.41 16.81
CA SER A 232 -29.34 22.88 17.95
C SER A 232 -30.24 21.65 17.73
N SER A 233 -30.33 20.75 18.71
CA SER A 233 -31.60 20.38 19.38
C SER A 233 -31.37 19.55 20.66
N SER A 234 -32.33 19.67 21.57
CA SER A 234 -32.38 19.32 22.99
C SER A 234 -32.69 17.84 23.33
N SER A 235 -32.17 17.38 24.48
CA SER A 235 -32.90 16.72 25.60
C SER A 235 -32.27 15.44 26.17
N CYS A 236 -31.92 15.56 27.46
CA CYS A 236 -31.87 14.60 28.57
C CYS A 236 -31.74 13.07 28.33
N SER A 237 -30.75 12.44 28.98
CA SER A 237 -30.94 11.65 30.22
C SER A 237 -29.66 10.86 30.58
N SER A 238 -29.67 10.31 31.79
CA SER A 238 -28.58 10.07 32.72
C SER A 238 -27.86 8.71 32.64
N SER A 239 -26.63 8.72 33.17
CA SER A 239 -25.97 7.69 34.00
C SER A 239 -25.15 6.55 33.36
N CYS A 240 -23.96 6.42 33.97
CA CYS A 240 -23.10 5.27 34.26
C CYS A 240 -22.35 4.54 33.13
N GLY A 241 -21.05 4.31 33.37
CA GLY A 241 -20.28 3.27 32.68
C GLY A 241 -18.85 3.65 32.32
N SER A 242 -17.93 3.49 33.26
CA SER A 242 -16.49 3.47 33.01
C SER A 242 -16.12 2.40 31.97
N SER A 243 -15.29 2.73 30.96
CA SER A 243 -14.10 1.94 30.59
C SER A 243 -13.40 2.47 29.35
N CYS A 244 -12.08 2.52 29.48
CA CYS A 244 -11.08 2.53 28.42
C CYS A 244 -11.35 1.49 27.31
N GLY A 245 -11.06 1.84 26.06
CA GLY A 245 -11.21 0.93 24.93
C GLY A 245 -10.45 1.41 23.70
N SER A 246 -9.18 1.03 23.65
CA SER A 246 -8.23 1.32 22.58
C SER A 246 -8.73 0.81 21.21
N GLY A 247 -8.91 1.70 20.24
CA GLY A 247 -9.10 1.30 18.83
C GLY A 247 -7.91 0.50 18.31
N CYS A 248 -8.19 -0.69 17.78
CA CYS A 248 -7.25 -1.70 17.27
C CYS A 248 -7.31 -1.76 15.74
N GLY A 249 -6.15 -1.79 15.09
CA GLY A 249 -6.02 -2.05 13.66
C GLY A 249 -6.02 -3.55 13.34
N GLY A 250 -7.15 -4.08 12.86
CA GLY A 250 -7.27 -5.36 12.15
C GLY A 250 -8.74 -5.72 11.86
N CYS A 251 -8.98 -6.76 11.06
CA CYS A 251 -10.31 -7.17 10.63
C CYS A 251 -11.14 -7.74 11.79
N GLY A 252 -12.29 -7.13 12.09
CA GLY A 252 -13.29 -7.70 13.02
C GLY A 252 -14.57 -8.06 12.27
N GLY A 253 -14.99 -9.32 12.37
CA GLY A 253 -16.31 -9.77 11.92
C GLY A 253 -17.36 -9.45 12.97
N GLY A 254 -18.40 -8.73 12.59
CA GLY A 254 -19.59 -8.48 13.41
C GLY A 254 -20.79 -9.22 12.82
N ASP A 255 -21.55 -9.84 13.72
CA ASP A 255 -22.76 -10.64 13.49
C ASP A 255 -23.82 -9.98 12.60
#